data_AF-A0A930U1Z4-F1
#
_entry.id   AF-A0A930U1Z4-F1
#
_cell.length_a   1.000
_cell.length_b   1.000
_cell.length_c   1.000
_cell.angle_alpha   90.00
_cell.angle_beta   90.00
_cell.angle_gamma   90.00
#
_symmetry.space_group_name_H-M   'P 1'
#
loop_
_entity.id
_entity.type
_entity.pdbx_description
1 polymer ?
#
loop_
_entity_poly.entity_id
_entity_poly.type
_entity_poly.pdbx_seq_one_letter_code
_entity_poly.pdbx_strand_id
1 'polypeptide(L)'
;MLFKRKPDQSQSISGANITGAQVQQGQAGRDLSQTQQGNQAEVQSQGMTADDVVALLSQVEAMVRAAQMPEASKTKAIAYLGAAQQEATEPEPDKELVAKNLKRMGDTLTTANETVTAGTTLWQTVKPMLLPLASWLGVAAQILGWSL
;
A
#
# COMPACT_ATOMS: atom_id res chain seq x y z
N MET A 1 16.59 -41.90 58.37
CA MET A 1 15.47 -41.97 57.40
C MET A 1 15.38 -40.61 56.72
N LEU A 2 15.80 -40.51 55.45
CA LEU A 2 15.91 -39.26 54.68
C LEU A 2 14.62 -39.01 53.89
N PHE A 3 13.92 -37.93 54.17
CA PHE A 3 12.84 -37.43 53.32
C PHE A 3 13.44 -36.56 52.20
N LYS A 4 13.33 -37.00 50.95
CA LYS A 4 13.62 -36.19 49.76
C LYS A 4 12.31 -35.60 49.21
N ARG A 5 12.13 -34.28 49.33
CA ARG A 5 11.23 -33.48 48.48
C ARG A 5 11.85 -32.10 48.24
N LYS A 6 12.25 -31.84 46.99
CA LYS A 6 12.24 -30.52 46.29
C LYS A 6 12.15 -30.86 44.79
N PRO A 7 11.33 -30.15 44.02
CA PRO A 7 11.88 -28.95 43.39
C PRO A 7 10.88 -27.79 43.43
N ASP A 8 11.37 -26.61 43.80
CA ASP A 8 10.81 -25.38 43.26
C ASP A 8 11.97 -24.39 43.12
N GLN A 9 12.46 -24.29 41.88
CA GLN A 9 13.20 -23.12 41.43
C GLN A 9 12.48 -22.64 40.19
N SER A 10 11.47 -21.80 40.39
CA SER A 10 10.98 -20.88 39.38
C SER A 10 12.11 -19.91 39.02
N GLN A 11 12.78 -20.17 37.90
CA GLN A 11 13.61 -19.18 37.22
C GLN A 11 12.76 -18.55 36.13
N SER A 12 12.25 -17.34 36.40
CA SER A 12 11.66 -16.49 35.39
C SER A 12 12.77 -16.00 34.45
N ILE A 13 12.91 -16.63 33.28
CA ILE A 13 13.66 -16.05 32.17
C ILE A 13 12.82 -14.90 31.62
N SER A 14 13.16 -13.69 32.07
CA SER A 14 12.85 -12.46 31.35
C SER A 14 13.88 -12.30 30.25
N GLY A 15 13.40 -12.05 29.02
CA GLY A 15 14.24 -11.57 27.93
C GLY A 15 14.81 -12.66 27.01
N ALA A 16 13.96 -13.19 26.14
CA ALA A 16 14.40 -13.73 24.86
C ALA A 16 13.39 -13.32 23.79
N ASN A 17 13.76 -12.34 22.97
CA ASN A 17 13.06 -12.02 21.74
C ASN A 17 13.29 -13.20 20.79
N ILE A 18 12.32 -14.11 20.70
CA ILE A 18 12.34 -15.18 19.69
C ILE A 18 11.81 -14.58 18.39
N THR A 19 12.75 -14.08 17.59
CA THR A 19 12.55 -13.77 16.17
C THR A 19 12.44 -15.08 15.39
N GLY A 20 11.31 -15.27 14.71
CA GLY A 20 11.21 -16.09 13.50
C GLY A 20 11.22 -17.62 13.68
N ALA A 21 10.12 -18.23 13.26
CA ALA A 21 10.01 -19.65 12.89
C ALA A 21 10.28 -20.69 14.00
N GLN A 22 9.21 -21.04 14.72
CA GLN A 22 8.79 -22.42 15.02
C GLN A 22 7.70 -22.39 16.10
N VAL A 23 6.44 -22.49 15.69
CA VAL A 23 5.36 -22.91 16.60
C VAL A 23 5.07 -24.37 16.26
N GLN A 24 5.71 -25.28 17.00
CA GLN A 24 5.29 -26.67 17.02
C GLN A 24 4.93 -27.07 18.46
N GLN A 25 3.61 -27.22 18.65
CA GLN A 25 2.95 -28.09 19.61
C GLN A 25 3.11 -27.78 21.12
N GLY A 26 1.99 -27.44 21.74
CA GLY A 26 1.80 -27.54 23.19
C GLY A 26 0.35 -27.22 23.55
N GLN A 27 -0.34 -28.21 24.09
CA GLN A 27 -1.79 -28.27 24.29
C GLN A 27 -2.34 -27.35 25.40
N ALA A 28 -3.68 -27.24 25.35
CA ALA A 28 -4.63 -27.22 26.46
C ALA A 28 -5.12 -25.82 26.87
N GLY A 29 -6.39 -25.58 26.50
CA GLY A 29 -7.07 -24.34 26.72
C GLY A 29 -7.28 -23.98 28.19
N ARG A 30 -7.29 -22.68 28.43
CA ARG A 30 -8.14 -21.96 29.37
C ARG A 30 -8.15 -20.52 28.90
N ASP A 31 -9.31 -20.12 28.38
CA ASP A 31 -9.84 -18.76 28.42
C ASP A 31 -8.83 -17.63 28.16
N LEU A 32 -8.22 -17.61 26.97
CA LEU A 32 -7.75 -16.35 26.42
C LEU A 32 -8.82 -15.87 25.45
N SER A 33 -9.79 -15.11 25.98
CA SER A 33 -10.60 -14.23 25.16
C SER A 33 -9.63 -13.41 24.32
N GLN A 34 -9.54 -13.77 23.04
CA GLN A 34 -8.78 -13.09 22.03
C GLN A 34 -9.50 -11.77 21.77
N THR A 35 -9.32 -10.81 22.67
CA THR A 35 -9.65 -9.42 22.44
C THR A 35 -8.65 -8.93 21.40
N GLN A 36 -8.97 -9.19 20.13
CA GLN A 36 -8.37 -8.51 18.98
C GLN A 36 -8.82 -7.05 18.99
N GLN A 37 -8.34 -6.30 19.97
CA GLN A 37 -8.32 -4.85 20.00
C GLN A 37 -6.96 -4.45 20.54
N GLY A 38 -5.96 -4.66 19.71
CA GLY A 38 -4.70 -3.97 19.81
C GLY A 38 -4.39 -3.58 18.39
N ASN A 39 -4.39 -2.27 18.14
CA ASN A 39 -3.83 -1.64 16.95
C ASN A 39 -2.78 -2.56 16.32
N GLN A 40 -3.15 -3.27 15.26
CA GLN A 40 -2.16 -3.67 14.30
C GLN A 40 -1.78 -2.35 13.64
N ALA A 41 -0.85 -1.64 14.29
CA ALA A 41 0.19 -0.95 13.57
C ALA A 41 0.65 -1.98 12.55
N GLU A 42 0.11 -1.81 11.35
CA GLU A 42 0.40 -2.58 10.16
C GLU A 42 1.88 -2.89 10.24
N VAL A 43 2.20 -4.18 10.32
CA VAL A 43 3.58 -4.65 10.22
C VAL A 43 4.14 -3.90 9.02
N GLN A 44 5.02 -2.93 9.30
CA GLN A 44 5.65 -2.05 8.32
C GLN A 44 6.41 -2.97 7.38
N SER A 45 5.68 -3.44 6.37
CA SER A 45 6.21 -4.06 5.19
C SER A 45 7.16 -3.02 4.63
N GLN A 46 8.34 -3.41 4.18
CA GLN A 46 9.29 -2.56 3.48
C GLN A 46 8.74 -2.13 2.09
N GLY A 47 7.48 -1.71 2.02
CA GLY A 47 6.77 -1.18 0.86
C GLY A 47 6.48 0.31 1.04
N MET A 48 5.97 0.95 -0.01
CA MET A 48 5.56 2.36 0.04
C MET A 48 4.56 2.60 1.18
N THR A 49 4.75 3.71 1.90
CA THR A 49 3.76 4.22 2.84
C THR A 49 2.67 5.03 2.11
N ALA A 50 1.57 5.34 2.81
CA ALA A 50 0.53 6.24 2.28
C ALA A 50 1.11 7.62 1.89
N ASP A 51 2.01 8.18 2.69
CA ASP A 51 2.70 9.44 2.39
C ASP A 51 3.56 9.32 1.12
N ASP A 52 4.27 8.20 0.92
CA ASP A 52 5.04 7.95 -0.30
C ASP A 52 4.12 7.89 -1.53
N VAL A 53 2.95 7.26 -1.40
CA VAL A 53 1.93 7.18 -2.47
C VAL A 53 1.48 8.59 -2.83
N VAL A 54 1.07 9.39 -1.84
CA VAL A 54 0.58 10.75 -2.06
C VAL A 54 1.67 11.65 -2.66
N ALA A 55 2.92 11.53 -2.18
CA ALA A 55 4.06 12.28 -2.71
C ALA A 55 4.33 11.91 -4.17
N LEU A 56 4.26 10.63 -4.52
CA LEU A 56 4.42 10.17 -5.89
C LEU A 56 3.30 10.68 -6.80
N LEU A 57 2.04 10.58 -6.36
CA LEU A 57 0.89 11.09 -7.11
C LEU A 57 0.95 12.61 -7.30
N SER A 58 1.49 13.34 -6.31
CA SER A 58 1.70 14.79 -6.41
C SER A 58 2.73 15.17 -7.48
N GLN A 59 3.81 14.37 -7.60
CA GLN A 59 4.80 14.57 -8.67
C GLN A 59 4.16 14.35 -10.05
N VAL A 60 3.32 13.32 -10.18
CA VAL A 60 2.56 13.06 -11.41
C VAL A 60 1.59 14.19 -11.74
N GLU A 61 0.89 14.73 -10.74
CA GLU A 61 0.02 15.89 -10.93
C GLU A 61 0.79 17.10 -11.47
N ALA A 62 1.96 17.39 -10.91
CA ALA A 62 2.81 18.49 -11.38
C ALA A 62 3.21 18.33 -12.85
N MET A 63 3.56 17.11 -13.28
CA MET A 63 3.87 16.82 -14.68
C MET A 63 2.65 16.99 -15.59
N VAL A 64 1.46 16.55 -15.15
CA VAL A 64 0.21 16.74 -15.91
C VAL A 64 -0.15 18.22 -16.04
N ARG A 65 0.05 19.02 -14.98
CA ARG A 65 -0.18 20.48 -15.01
C ARG A 65 0.76 21.18 -16.00
N ALA A 66 2.03 20.77 -16.03
CA ALA A 66 3.05 21.34 -16.92
C ALA A 66 2.91 20.88 -18.39
N ALA A 67 2.11 19.84 -18.65
CA ALA A 67 1.99 19.29 -19.99
C ALA A 67 1.32 20.25 -20.99
N GLN A 68 1.84 20.25 -22.22
CA GLN A 68 1.25 20.93 -23.37
C GLN A 68 0.09 20.08 -23.94
N MET A 69 -1.04 20.12 -23.24
CA MET A 69 -2.27 19.38 -23.55
C MET A 69 -3.50 20.27 -23.36
N PRO A 70 -4.68 19.90 -23.91
CA PRO A 70 -5.92 20.63 -23.72
C PRO A 70 -6.27 20.73 -22.24
N GLU A 71 -6.74 21.89 -21.82
CA GLU A 71 -7.08 22.17 -20.41
C GLU A 71 -8.15 21.21 -19.88
N ALA A 72 -9.13 20.85 -20.71
CA ALA A 72 -10.15 19.87 -20.37
C ALA A 72 -9.55 18.49 -20.01
N SER A 73 -8.57 18.03 -20.80
CA SER A 73 -7.88 16.75 -20.55
C SER A 73 -7.01 16.81 -19.30
N LYS A 74 -6.29 17.93 -19.08
CA LYS A 74 -5.51 18.15 -17.86
C LYS A 74 -6.39 18.14 -16.63
N THR A 75 -7.48 18.90 -16.64
CA THR A 75 -8.44 19.00 -15.54
C THR A 75 -9.01 17.63 -15.18
N LYS A 76 -9.41 16.84 -16.19
CA LYS A 76 -9.95 15.50 -15.97
C LYS A 76 -8.90 14.53 -15.42
N ALA A 77 -7.67 14.54 -15.95
CA ALA A 77 -6.58 13.71 -15.43
C ALA A 77 -6.21 14.08 -13.98
N ILE A 78 -6.12 15.38 -13.67
CA ILE A 78 -5.88 15.90 -12.33
C ILE A 78 -7.01 15.51 -11.37
N ALA A 79 -8.27 15.55 -11.79
CA ALA A 79 -9.40 15.13 -10.95
C ALA A 79 -9.28 13.66 -10.52
N TYR A 80 -8.85 12.77 -11.42
CA TYR A 80 -8.59 11.38 -11.08
C TYR A 80 -7.39 11.21 -10.15
N LEU A 81 -6.31 11.98 -10.36
CA LEU A 81 -5.17 11.99 -9.44
C LEU A 81 -5.57 12.44 -8.04
N GLY A 82 -6.33 13.54 -7.94
CA GLY A 82 -6.83 14.06 -6.67
C GLY A 82 -7.68 13.03 -5.93
N ALA A 83 -8.59 12.34 -6.63
CA ALA A 83 -9.38 11.27 -6.04
C ALA A 83 -8.52 10.09 -5.55
N ALA A 84 -7.49 9.70 -6.31
CA ALA A 84 -6.54 8.68 -5.89
C ALA A 84 -5.71 9.10 -4.66
N GLN A 85 -5.32 10.37 -4.57
CA GLN A 85 -4.60 10.92 -3.42
C GLN A 85 -5.46 10.95 -2.17
N GLN A 86 -6.70 11.45 -2.27
CA GLN A 86 -7.64 11.48 -1.15
C GLN A 86 -7.86 10.07 -0.59
N GLU A 87 -8.12 9.10 -1.46
CA GLU A 87 -8.31 7.71 -1.05
C GLU A 87 -7.04 7.11 -0.41
N ALA A 88 -5.86 7.44 -0.93
CA ALA A 88 -4.60 6.97 -0.35
C ALA A 88 -4.31 7.54 1.05
N THR A 89 -4.95 8.67 1.43
CA THR A 89 -4.80 9.27 2.78
C THR A 89 -5.78 8.72 3.81
N GLU A 90 -6.76 7.92 3.40
CA GLU A 90 -7.73 7.34 4.34
C GLU A 90 -7.04 6.35 5.30
N PRO A 91 -7.56 6.18 6.54
CA PRO A 91 -7.01 5.20 7.49
C PRO A 91 -7.03 3.76 6.96
N GLU A 92 -8.01 3.43 6.11
CA GLU A 92 -8.13 2.16 5.41
C GLU A 92 -8.31 2.42 3.90
N PRO A 93 -7.23 2.66 3.14
CA PRO A 93 -7.33 3.06 1.74
C PRO A 93 -7.98 1.99 0.84
N ASP A 94 -8.96 2.39 0.02
CA ASP A 94 -9.46 1.56 -1.08
C ASP A 94 -8.45 1.55 -2.24
N LYS A 95 -7.51 0.60 -2.18
CA LYS A 95 -6.49 0.37 -3.21
C LYS A 95 -7.09 0.05 -4.59
N GLU A 96 -8.28 -0.53 -4.64
CA GLU A 96 -8.98 -0.79 -5.89
C GLU A 96 -9.45 0.51 -6.54
N LEU A 97 -10.01 1.42 -5.72
CA LEU A 97 -10.42 2.75 -6.17
C LEU A 97 -9.22 3.61 -6.59
N VAL A 98 -8.10 3.57 -5.84
CA VAL A 98 -6.85 4.20 -6.26
C VAL A 98 -6.43 3.68 -7.64
N ALA A 99 -6.35 2.36 -7.83
CA ALA A 99 -5.96 1.77 -9.11
C ALA A 99 -6.93 2.16 -10.25
N LYS A 100 -8.24 2.15 -10.01
CA LYS A 100 -9.25 2.59 -11.00
C LYS A 100 -9.06 4.04 -11.41
N ASN A 101 -8.81 4.93 -10.46
CA ASN A 101 -8.57 6.35 -10.75
C ASN A 101 -7.27 6.54 -11.55
N LEU A 102 -6.19 5.85 -11.20
CA LEU A 102 -4.95 5.88 -11.97
C LEU A 102 -5.13 5.34 -13.39
N LYS A 103 -5.94 4.29 -13.57
CA LYS A 103 -6.32 3.79 -14.90
C LYS A 103 -7.05 4.86 -15.70
N ARG A 104 -8.07 5.50 -15.11
CA ARG A 104 -8.86 6.55 -15.78
C ARG A 104 -8.02 7.78 -16.13
N MET A 105 -7.04 8.12 -15.30
CA MET A 105 -6.04 9.14 -15.62
C MET A 105 -5.25 8.73 -16.86
N GLY A 106 -4.65 7.53 -16.88
CA GLY A 106 -3.91 7.02 -18.04
C GLY A 106 -4.76 6.97 -19.32
N ASP A 107 -6.01 6.51 -19.22
CA ASP A 107 -6.97 6.51 -20.33
C ASP A 107 -7.23 7.95 -20.82
N THR A 108 -7.39 8.91 -19.91
CA THR A 108 -7.62 10.33 -20.27
C THR A 108 -6.40 10.93 -20.97
N LEU A 109 -5.19 10.59 -20.53
CA LEU A 109 -3.96 11.07 -21.17
C LEU A 109 -3.77 10.46 -22.57
N THR A 110 -4.15 9.20 -22.76
CA THR A 110 -3.93 8.47 -24.03
C THR A 110 -5.06 8.61 -25.05
N THR A 111 -6.24 9.12 -24.65
CA THR A 111 -7.41 9.24 -25.54
C THR A 111 -7.80 10.69 -25.87
N ALA A 112 -7.03 11.68 -25.41
CA ALA A 112 -7.28 13.10 -25.68
C ALA A 112 -7.05 13.47 -27.16
N ASN A 113 -8.11 13.49 -27.98
CA ASN A 113 -8.08 13.68 -29.45
C ASN A 113 -7.01 14.65 -30.00
N GLU A 114 -6.97 15.89 -29.53
CA GLU A 114 -6.10 16.93 -30.12
C GLU A 114 -4.63 16.77 -29.76
N THR A 115 -4.31 16.00 -28.71
CA THR A 115 -2.94 15.84 -28.21
C THR A 115 -2.64 14.41 -27.81
N VAL A 116 -3.21 13.43 -28.53
CA VAL A 116 -2.99 12.00 -28.26
C VAL A 116 -1.49 11.70 -28.19
N THR A 117 -0.68 12.29 -29.07
CA THR A 117 0.78 12.12 -29.06
C THR A 117 1.40 12.64 -27.76
N ALA A 118 1.15 13.91 -27.39
CA ALA A 118 1.74 14.50 -26.18
C ALA A 118 1.26 13.80 -24.90
N GLY A 119 -0.02 13.44 -24.84
CA GLY A 119 -0.59 12.71 -23.71
C GLY A 119 -0.11 11.26 -23.61
N THR A 120 0.07 10.57 -24.73
CA THR A 120 0.70 9.25 -24.76
C THR A 120 2.16 9.33 -24.33
N THR A 121 2.93 10.31 -24.82
CA THR A 121 4.31 10.53 -24.39
C THR A 121 4.38 10.79 -22.89
N LEU A 122 3.53 11.68 -22.37
CA LEU A 122 3.45 11.94 -20.93
C LEU A 122 3.12 10.67 -20.14
N TRP A 123 2.14 9.89 -20.60
CA TRP A 123 1.78 8.62 -19.94
C TRP A 123 2.94 7.63 -19.94
N GLN A 124 3.71 7.52 -21.03
CA GLN A 124 4.91 6.68 -21.07
C GLN A 124 6.01 7.16 -20.12
N THR A 125 6.09 8.46 -19.84
CA THR A 125 7.00 9.03 -18.83
C THR A 125 6.51 8.79 -17.40
N VAL A 126 5.21 8.92 -17.16
CA VAL A 126 4.59 8.81 -15.83
C VAL A 126 4.43 7.35 -15.38
N LYS A 127 4.02 6.46 -16.28
CA LYS A 127 3.79 5.04 -15.99
C LYS A 127 4.95 4.37 -15.21
N PRO A 128 6.23 4.49 -15.62
CA PRO A 128 7.33 3.89 -14.87
C PRO A 128 7.51 4.48 -13.47
N MET A 129 7.17 5.76 -13.26
CA MET A 129 7.21 6.38 -11.94
C MET A 129 6.15 5.79 -11.01
N LEU A 130 5.03 5.33 -11.57
CA LEU A 130 3.94 4.72 -10.80
C LEU A 130 4.15 3.22 -10.53
N LEU A 131 5.10 2.54 -11.18
CA LEU A 131 5.36 1.11 -10.96
C LEU A 131 5.63 0.72 -9.50
N PRO A 132 6.34 1.52 -8.67
CA PRO A 132 6.49 1.23 -7.25
C PRO A 132 5.16 1.07 -6.51
N LEU A 133 4.09 1.75 -6.97
CA LEU A 133 2.73 1.59 -6.42
C LEU A 133 2.20 0.18 -6.60
N ALA A 134 2.68 -0.60 -7.57
CA ALA A 134 2.21 -1.97 -7.77
C ALA A 134 2.36 -2.81 -6.49
N SER A 135 3.48 -2.63 -5.77
CA SER A 135 3.73 -3.30 -4.50
C SER A 135 2.76 -2.88 -3.39
N TRP A 136 2.39 -1.59 -3.36
CA TRP A 136 1.44 -1.05 -2.39
C TRP A 136 -0.01 -1.43 -2.72
N LEU A 137 -0.39 -1.36 -3.99
CA LEU A 137 -1.70 -1.73 -4.52
C LEU A 137 -1.99 -3.23 -4.41
N GLY A 138 -0.95 -4.07 -4.39
CA GLY A 138 -1.08 -5.52 -4.33
C GLY A 138 -1.90 -6.03 -5.52
N VAL A 139 -2.96 -6.78 -5.24
CA VAL A 139 -3.85 -7.36 -6.27
C VAL A 139 -4.48 -6.28 -7.16
N ALA A 140 -4.75 -5.08 -6.63
CA ALA A 140 -5.35 -3.98 -7.39
C ALA A 140 -4.44 -3.48 -8.53
N ALA A 141 -3.13 -3.76 -8.50
CA ALA A 141 -2.21 -3.42 -9.59
C ALA A 141 -2.60 -4.09 -10.93
N GLN A 142 -3.31 -5.23 -10.88
CA GLN A 142 -3.85 -5.94 -12.05
C GLN A 142 -4.80 -5.05 -12.88
N ILE A 143 -5.53 -4.12 -12.25
CA ILE A 143 -6.44 -3.16 -12.92
C ILE A 143 -5.68 -2.27 -13.90
N LEU A 144 -4.41 -1.98 -13.59
CA LEU A 144 -3.52 -1.15 -14.40
C LEU A 144 -2.84 -1.96 -15.50
N GLY A 145 -3.10 -3.27 -15.57
CA GLY A 145 -2.38 -4.22 -16.43
C GLY A 145 -0.90 -4.35 -16.04
N TRP A 146 -0.56 -4.02 -14.78
CA TRP A 146 0.80 -4.19 -14.27
C TRP A 146 0.89 -5.60 -13.72
N SER A 147 1.54 -6.49 -14.47
CA SER A 147 1.94 -7.79 -13.95
C SER A 147 3.05 -7.57 -12.94
N LEU A 148 2.81 -8.00 -11.70
CA LEU A 148 3.80 -8.13 -10.63
C LEU A 148 4.68 -9.36 -10.87
#